data_AF-A0A2T1DBS8-F1
#
_entry.id   AF-A0A2T1DBS8-F1
#
_cell.length_a   1.000
_cell.length_b   1.000
_cell.length_c   1.000
_cell.angle_alpha   90.00
_cell.angle_beta   90.00
_cell.angle_gamma   90.00
#
_symmetry.space_group_name_H-M   'P 1'
#
loop_
_entity.id
_entity.type
_entity.pdbx_description
1 polymer ?
#
loop_
_entity_poly.entity_id
_entity_poly.type
_entity_poly.pdbx_seq_one_letter_code
_entity_poly.pdbx_strand_id
1 'polypeptide(L)'
;MARYTCLFTVGIAFNNFQRVLNETLKSCSLDIIYDTGDYIMARETPGRVSFPKLVTVEVLIDKTTATDKEVRMNFVIKNEELPLQVDNHCRQIFTQVSQAVTDNQHWQLIEAVGG
;
A
#
# COMPACT_ATOMS: atom_id res chain seq x y z
N MET A 1 -2.12 -3.95 -18.23
CA MET A 1 -1.61 -3.73 -16.88
C MET A 1 -2.72 -3.10 -16.06
N ALA A 2 -3.22 -3.81 -15.05
CA ALA A 2 -4.10 -3.23 -14.05
C ALA A 2 -3.27 -2.35 -13.10
N ARG A 3 -3.80 -1.17 -12.78
CA ARG A 3 -3.16 -0.22 -11.87
C ARG A 3 -4.25 0.50 -11.09
N TYR A 4 -4.13 0.51 -9.77
CA TYR A 4 -5.00 1.24 -8.86
C TYR A 4 -4.14 2.14 -7.98
N THR A 5 -4.65 3.32 -7.67
CA THR A 5 -3.93 4.29 -6.86
C THR A 5 -4.79 4.77 -5.70
N CYS A 6 -4.17 4.93 -4.53
CA CYS A 6 -4.86 5.53 -3.41
C CYS A 6 -3.91 6.42 -2.61
N LEU A 7 -4.38 7.62 -2.35
CA LEU A 7 -3.73 8.55 -1.46
C LEU A 7 -4.33 8.40 -0.07
N PHE A 8 -3.48 8.20 0.93
CA PHE A 8 -3.85 8.21 2.33
C PHE A 8 -3.12 9.32 3.07
N THR A 9 -3.85 9.97 3.96
CA THR A 9 -3.31 10.86 4.97
C THR A 9 -3.62 10.24 6.33
N VAL A 10 -2.58 9.92 7.10
CA VAL A 10 -2.72 9.25 8.41
C VAL A 10 -2.03 10.05 9.50
N GLY A 11 -2.64 10.06 10.68
CA GLY A 11 -2.11 10.72 11.87
C GLY A 11 -1.32 9.76 12.73
N ILE A 12 0.01 9.87 12.70
CA ILE A 12 0.95 9.07 13.48
C ILE A 12 2.31 9.77 13.57
N ALA A 13 3.01 9.59 14.69
CA ALA A 13 4.39 10.04 14.84
C ALA A 13 5.31 9.34 13.83
N PHE A 14 6.10 10.10 13.09
CA PHE A 14 6.94 9.60 11.99
C PHE A 14 7.88 8.45 12.42
N ASN A 15 8.37 8.48 13.66
CA ASN A 15 9.22 7.43 14.23
C ASN A 15 8.55 6.04 14.27
N ASN A 16 7.22 5.99 14.40
CA ASN A 16 6.46 4.74 14.43
C ASN A 16 5.83 4.40 13.08
N PHE A 17 5.68 5.40 12.19
CA PHE A 17 5.04 5.26 10.89
C PHE A 17 5.62 4.13 10.04
N GLN A 18 6.94 4.10 9.82
CA GLN A 18 7.55 3.07 8.97
C GLN A 18 7.33 1.65 9.51
N ARG A 19 7.43 1.47 10.84
CA ARG A 19 7.18 0.16 11.46
C ARG A 19 5.74 -0.28 11.22
N VAL A 20 4.77 0.59 11.50
CA VAL A 20 3.34 0.28 11.33
C VAL A 20 3.01 0.01 9.87
N LEU A 21 3.54 0.81 8.94
CA LEU A 21 3.34 0.60 7.50
C LEU A 21 3.91 -0.75 7.04
N ASN A 22 5.12 -1.09 7.47
CA ASN A 22 5.75 -2.37 7.14
C ASN A 22 4.96 -3.56 7.70
N GLU A 23 4.43 -3.46 8.91
CA GLU A 23 3.56 -4.48 9.51
C GLU A 23 2.22 -4.60 8.77
N THR A 24 1.65 -3.48 8.33
CA THR A 24 0.40 -3.43 7.54
C THR A 24 0.57 -4.11 6.18
N LEU A 25 1.69 -3.86 5.49
CA LEU A 25 1.97 -4.50 4.20
C LEU A 25 2.18 -6.02 4.38
N LYS A 26 2.92 -6.43 5.43
CA LYS A 26 3.14 -7.85 5.73
C LYS A 26 1.85 -8.59 6.09
N SER A 27 0.92 -7.97 6.81
CA SER A 27 -0.38 -8.58 7.11
C SER A 27 -1.22 -8.83 5.85
N CYS A 28 -0.98 -8.07 4.78
CA CYS A 28 -1.56 -8.27 3.45
C CYS A 28 -0.82 -9.33 2.59
N SER A 29 0.07 -10.14 3.17
CA SER A 29 0.92 -11.10 2.43
C SER A 29 1.79 -10.45 1.36
N LEU A 30 2.28 -9.23 1.63
CA LEU A 30 3.22 -8.51 0.80
C LEU A 30 4.61 -8.53 1.46
N ASP A 31 5.59 -9.05 0.74
CA ASP A 31 6.99 -9.03 1.14
C ASP A 31 7.65 -7.73 0.68
N ILE A 32 8.28 -7.02 1.60
CA ILE A 32 9.02 -5.80 1.29
C ILE A 32 10.30 -6.18 0.56
N ILE A 33 10.46 -5.68 -0.66
CA ILE A 33 11.62 -5.96 -1.53
C ILE A 33 12.55 -4.75 -1.67
N TYR A 34 12.08 -3.55 -1.32
CA TYR A 34 12.87 -2.33 -1.35
C TYR A 34 12.30 -1.27 -0.38
N ASP A 35 13.17 -0.58 0.36
CA ASP A 35 12.79 0.46 1.33
C ASP A 35 13.90 1.52 1.42
N THR A 36 13.60 2.77 1.05
CA THR A 36 14.46 3.96 1.23
C THR A 36 13.90 4.95 2.26
N GLY A 37 12.79 4.57 2.89
CA GLY A 37 12.08 5.32 3.91
C GLY A 37 11.18 6.45 3.42
N ASP A 38 11.39 6.96 2.21
CA ASP A 38 10.45 7.79 1.43
C ASP A 38 9.74 6.98 0.33
N TYR A 39 10.25 5.79 0.05
CA TYR A 39 9.69 4.88 -0.93
C TYR A 39 9.81 3.44 -0.44
N ILE A 40 8.70 2.71 -0.48
CA ILE A 40 8.64 1.28 -0.16
C ILE A 40 8.06 0.54 -1.36
N MET A 41 8.72 -0.54 -1.77
CA MET A 41 8.18 -1.48 -2.73
C MET A 41 7.99 -2.83 -2.03
N ALA A 42 6.75 -3.32 -2.07
CA ALA A 42 6.40 -4.65 -1.61
C ALA A 42 5.78 -5.46 -2.75
N ARG A 43 5.99 -6.77 -2.73
CA ARG A 43 5.45 -7.70 -3.72
C ARG A 43 4.70 -8.81 -3.01
N GLU A 44 3.59 -9.22 -3.59
CA GLU A 44 2.84 -10.37 -3.11
C GLU A 44 3.72 -11.63 -3.03
N THR A 45 3.62 -12.36 -1.92
CA THR A 45 4.37 -13.60 -1.69
C THR A 45 4.01 -14.63 -2.78
N PRO A 46 5.01 -15.15 -3.53
CA PRO A 46 4.77 -16.16 -4.55
C PRO A 46 4.19 -17.46 -3.97
N GLY A 47 3.38 -18.17 -4.77
CA GLY A 47 2.87 -19.51 -4.42
C GLY A 47 1.35 -19.59 -4.24
N ARG A 48 0.65 -18.44 -4.15
CA ARG A 48 -0.83 -18.41 -4.12
C ARG A 48 -1.47 -18.12 -5.48
N VAL A 49 -0.76 -17.41 -6.36
CA VAL A 49 -1.22 -17.03 -7.70
C VAL A 49 -0.13 -17.27 -8.74
N SER A 50 -0.52 -17.29 -10.03
CA SER A 50 0.43 -17.39 -11.13
C SER A 50 1.32 -16.14 -11.21
N PHE A 51 2.56 -16.30 -11.69
CA PHE A 51 3.54 -15.20 -11.74
C PHE A 51 3.04 -13.88 -12.38
N PRO A 52 2.26 -13.88 -13.48
CA PRO A 52 1.74 -12.64 -14.06
C PRO A 52 0.70 -11.93 -13.19
N LYS A 53 0.09 -12.65 -12.24
CA LYS A 53 -0.90 -12.09 -11.31
C LYS A 53 -0.26 -11.43 -10.09
N LEU A 54 1.01 -11.75 -9.79
CA LEU A 54 1.69 -11.22 -8.62
C LEU A 54 1.62 -9.70 -8.61
N VAL A 55 1.04 -9.18 -7.53
CA VAL A 55 0.83 -7.75 -7.36
C VAL A 55 2.08 -7.12 -6.76
N THR A 56 2.47 -5.99 -7.31
CA THR A 56 3.48 -5.10 -6.74
C THR A 56 2.77 -3.87 -6.18
N VAL A 57 3.07 -3.56 -4.92
CA VAL A 57 2.62 -2.37 -4.20
C VAL A 57 3.80 -1.44 -4.03
N GLU A 58 3.68 -0.22 -4.52
CA GLU A 58 4.63 0.85 -4.32
C GLU A 58 3.99 1.91 -3.42
N VAL A 59 4.69 2.33 -2.39
CA VAL A 59 4.24 3.35 -1.44
C VAL A 59 5.22 4.51 -1.50
N LEU A 60 4.75 5.67 -1.93
CA LEU A 60 5.51 6.92 -1.93
C LEU A 60 5.09 7.72 -0.70
N ILE A 61 6.04 8.05 0.16
CA ILE A 61 5.81 8.77 1.40
C ILE A 61 6.30 10.20 1.21
N ASP A 62 5.39 11.16 1.36
CA ASP A 62 5.74 12.57 1.24
C ASP A 62 6.38 13.09 2.54
N LYS A 63 7.71 13.01 2.61
CA LYS A 63 8.49 13.55 3.74
C LYS A 63 8.49 15.08 3.82
N THR A 64 8.12 15.78 2.74
CA THR A 64 8.16 17.25 2.72
C THR A 64 6.97 17.87 3.41
N THR A 65 5.84 17.16 3.42
CA THR A 65 4.61 17.53 4.14
C THR A 65 4.41 16.71 5.42
N ALA A 66 5.22 15.67 5.65
CA ALA A 66 5.17 14.89 6.87
C ALA A 66 5.50 15.74 8.11
N THR A 67 4.58 15.73 9.07
CA THR A 67 4.77 16.32 10.40
C THR A 67 4.69 15.21 11.46
N ASP A 68 5.03 15.51 12.71
CA ASP A 68 4.84 14.57 13.83
C ASP A 68 3.38 14.16 14.07
N LYS A 69 2.44 14.78 13.34
CA LYS A 69 1.00 14.56 13.49
C LYS A 69 0.34 13.98 12.25
N GLU A 70 0.93 14.15 11.06
CA GLU A 70 0.30 13.79 9.79
C GLU A 70 1.36 13.32 8.80
N VAL A 71 1.11 12.18 8.16
CA VAL A 71 1.94 11.63 7.10
C VAL A 71 1.06 11.33 5.90
N ARG A 72 1.45 11.87 4.74
CA ARG A 72 0.79 11.63 3.46
C ARG A 72 1.54 10.59 2.67
N MET A 73 0.81 9.61 2.14
CA MET A 73 1.37 8.51 1.38
C MET A 73 0.51 8.17 0.16
N ASN A 74 1.15 7.79 -0.94
CA ASN A 74 0.51 7.39 -2.18
C ASN A 74 0.85 5.94 -2.49
N PHE A 75 -0.19 5.11 -2.60
CA PHE A 75 -0.10 3.71 -2.96
C PHE A 75 -0.34 3.56 -4.45
N VAL A 76 0.55 2.82 -5.11
CA VAL A 76 0.40 2.37 -6.48
C VAL A 76 0.43 0.85 -6.47
N ILE A 77 -0.71 0.24 -6.80
CA ILE A 77 -0.90 -1.21 -6.78
C ILE A 77 -1.08 -1.67 -8.22
N LYS A 78 -0.18 -2.53 -8.69
CA LYS A 78 -0.10 -2.90 -10.11
C LYS A 78 0.31 -4.36 -10.31
N ASN A 79 -0.20 -4.98 -11.37
CA ASN A 79 0.26 -6.30 -11.82
C ASN A 79 0.22 -6.40 -13.35
N GLU A 80 0.69 -7.51 -13.91
CA GLU A 80 0.76 -7.71 -15.36
C GLU A 80 -0.58 -8.13 -15.99
N GLU A 81 -1.66 -8.22 -15.21
CA GLU A 81 -2.98 -8.57 -15.75
C GLU A 81 -3.53 -7.48 -16.70
N LEU A 82 -4.35 -7.93 -17.65
CA LEU A 82 -5.08 -7.02 -18.54
C LEU A 82 -6.28 -6.42 -17.79
N PRO A 83 -6.53 -5.10 -17.90
CA PRO A 83 -7.59 -4.41 -17.17
C PRO A 83 -9.01 -4.75 -17.65
N LEU A 84 -9.17 -5.75 -18.52
CA LEU A 84 -10.44 -6.13 -19.15
C LEU A 84 -11.39 -6.87 -18.20
N GLN A 85 -10.96 -7.22 -16.99
CA GLN A 85 -11.79 -7.80 -15.94
C GLN A 85 -11.96 -6.81 -14.78
N VAL A 86 -13.22 -6.49 -14.45
CA VAL A 86 -13.59 -5.55 -13.37
C VAL A 86 -13.23 -6.11 -11.99
N ASP A 87 -13.32 -7.43 -11.81
CA ASP A 87 -12.85 -8.17 -10.62
C ASP A 87 -11.57 -8.94 -10.98
N ASN A 88 -10.44 -8.22 -10.96
CA ASN A 88 -9.12 -8.81 -11.17
C ASN A 88 -8.36 -8.92 -9.84
N HIS A 89 -7.33 -9.76 -9.80
CA HIS A 89 -6.55 -10.01 -8.58
C HIS A 89 -5.91 -8.72 -8.04
N CYS A 90 -5.48 -7.83 -8.93
CA CYS A 90 -4.95 -6.52 -8.54
C CYS A 90 -5.97 -5.67 -7.78
N ARG A 91 -7.26 -5.72 -8.14
CA ARG A 91 -8.34 -5.03 -7.44
C ARG A 91 -8.58 -5.62 -6.05
N GLN A 92 -8.51 -6.94 -5.92
CA GLN A 92 -8.67 -7.64 -4.65
C GLN A 92 -7.57 -7.26 -3.65
N ILE A 93 -6.31 -7.28 -4.09
CA ILE A 93 -5.18 -6.82 -3.29
C ILE A 93 -5.30 -5.32 -2.97
N PHE A 94 -5.73 -4.50 -3.92
CA PHE A 94 -5.99 -3.08 -3.68
C PHE A 94 -7.01 -2.85 -2.57
N THR A 95 -8.14 -3.56 -2.60
CA THR A 95 -9.16 -3.47 -1.56
C THR A 95 -8.63 -3.95 -0.21
N GLN A 96 -7.90 -5.06 -0.18
CA GLN A 96 -7.29 -5.59 1.04
C GLN A 96 -6.31 -4.61 1.68
N VAL A 97 -5.39 -4.03 0.89
CA VAL A 97 -4.42 -3.04 1.39
C VAL A 97 -5.13 -1.79 1.86
N SER A 98 -6.12 -1.30 1.10
CA SER A 98 -6.87 -0.09 1.47
C SER A 98 -7.65 -0.27 2.77
N GLN A 99 -8.25 -1.44 2.99
CA GLN A 99 -8.90 -1.80 4.25
C GLN A 99 -7.88 -1.91 5.38
N ALA A 100 -6.75 -2.60 5.17
CA ALA A 100 -5.71 -2.73 6.18
C ALA A 100 -5.13 -1.39 6.61
N VAL A 101 -5.05 -0.41 5.71
CA VAL A 101 -4.65 0.97 6.04
C VAL A 101 -5.75 1.74 6.76
N THR A 102 -7.01 1.56 6.35
CA THR A 102 -8.16 2.28 6.93
C THR A 102 -8.52 1.80 8.33
N ASP A 103 -8.45 0.49 8.56
CA ASP A 103 -8.84 -0.18 9.80
C ASP A 103 -7.66 -0.34 10.79
N ASN A 104 -6.49 0.22 10.46
CA ASN A 104 -5.32 0.11 11.31
C ASN A 104 -5.51 0.90 12.62
N GLN A 105 -5.38 0.22 13.76
CA GLN A 105 -5.56 0.82 15.08
C GLN A 105 -4.35 1.63 15.56
N HIS A 106 -3.21 1.53 14.88
CA HIS A 106 -1.96 2.17 15.28
C HIS A 106 -1.80 3.58 14.71
N TRP A 107 -2.68 4.02 13.82
CA TRP A 107 -2.76 5.41 13.33
C TRP A 107 -4.21 5.87 13.19
N GLN A 108 -4.41 7.17 13.09
CA GLN A 108 -5.72 7.74 12.80
C GLN A 108 -5.84 8.02 11.29
N LEU A 109 -6.80 7.41 10.60
CA LEU A 109 -7.08 7.81 9.21
C LEU A 109 -7.66 9.24 9.20
N ILE A 110 -7.04 10.12 8.42
CA ILE A 110 -7.48 11.52 8.23
C ILE A 110 -8.20 11.65 6.89
N GLU A 111 -7.61 11.12 5.83
CA GLU A 111 -8.16 11.21 4.47
C GLU A 111 -7.77 9.96 3.65
N ALA A 112 -8.70 9.48 2.83
CA ALA A 112 -8.45 8.44 1.84
C ALA A 112 -9.08 8.84 0.51
N VAL A 113 -8.26 8.98 -0.55
CA VAL A 113 -8.71 9.31 -1.91
C VAL A 113 -8.23 8.21 -2.84
N GLY A 114 -9.15 7.35 -3.29
CA GLY A 114 -8.87 6.21 -4.17
C GLY A 114 -9.39 6.41 -5.60
N GLY A 115 -8.64 5.91 -6.59
CA GLY A 115 -8.97 5.93 -8.02
C GLY A 115 -8.50 4.68 -8.75
#